data_AF-A0A526PJE4-F1
#
_entry.id   AF-A0A526PJE4-F1
#
_cell.length_a   1.000
_cell.length_b   1.000
_cell.length_c   1.000
_cell.angle_alpha   90.00
_cell.angle_beta   90.00
_cell.angle_gamma   90.00
#
_symmetry.space_group_name_H-M   'P 1'
#
loop_
_entity.id
_entity.type
_entity.pdbx_description
1 polymer ?
#
loop_
_entity_poly.entity_id
_entity_poly.type
_entity_poly.pdbx_seq_one_letter_code
_entity_poly.pdbx_strand_id
1 'polypeptide(L)' 'TVDDWHEAIAEIYEGLIRDELAEDGCGAFLIWGDPSLYDSALRILERVRRRGNVDFALEVIPGITAVQALAASHKMA' A
#
# COMPACT_ATOMS: atom_id res chain seq x y z
N THR A 1 20.19 2.20 -4.44
CA THR A 1 20.06 1.18 -3.37
C THR A 1 18.60 0.78 -3.27
N VAL A 2 18.23 -0.22 -2.45
CA VAL A 2 16.81 -0.52 -2.17
C VAL A 2 16.11 0.68 -1.52
N ASP A 3 16.84 1.48 -0.74
CA ASP A 3 16.29 2.67 -0.10
C ASP A 3 15.98 3.78 -1.12
N ASP A 4 16.93 4.06 -2.04
CA ASP A 4 16.72 5.04 -3.11
C ASP A 4 15.54 4.68 -4.01
N TRP A 5 15.32 3.38 -4.23
CA TRP A 5 14.17 2.89 -5.01
C TRP A 5 12.85 3.11 -4.27
N HIS A 6 12.80 2.85 -2.96
CA HIS A 6 11.60 3.17 -2.16
C HIS A 6 11.32 4.67 -2.11
N GLU A 7 12.37 5.49 -2.12
CA GLU A 7 12.21 6.94 -2.15
C GLU A 7 11.58 7.40 -3.47
N ALA A 8 12.07 6.90 -4.60
CA ALA A 8 11.48 7.20 -5.90
C ALA A 8 10.00 6.79 -6.00
N ILE A 9 9.60 5.65 -5.40
CA ILE A 9 8.19 5.26 -5.37
C ILE A 9 7.38 6.16 -4.44
N ALA A 10 7.93 6.56 -3.29
CA ALA A 10 7.26 7.50 -2.41
C ALA A 10 6.96 8.83 -3.12
N GLU A 11 7.90 9.35 -3.91
CA GLU A 11 7.68 10.57 -4.72
C GLU A 11 6.55 10.39 -5.74
N ILE A 12 6.46 9.22 -6.38
CA ILE A 12 5.35 8.91 -7.30
C ILE A 12 4.02 8.87 -6.55
N TYR A 13 3.96 8.19 -5.41
CA TYR A 13 2.73 8.08 -4.62
C TYR A 13 2.28 9.44 -4.09
N GLU A 14 3.22 10.26 -3.61
CA GLU A 14 2.96 11.64 -3.20
C GLU A 14 2.35 12.46 -4.33
N GLY A 15 2.90 12.34 -5.56
CA GLY A 15 2.36 12.98 -6.74
C GLY A 15 0.95 12.53 -7.07
N LEU A 16 0.70 11.22 -7.10
CA LEU A 16 -0.65 10.68 -7.35
C LEU A 16 -1.67 11.17 -6.33
N ILE A 17 -1.31 11.21 -5.04
CA ILE A 17 -2.21 11.70 -3.98
C ILE A 17 -2.50 13.18 -4.16
N ARG A 18 -1.47 13.99 -4.42
CA ARG A 18 -1.62 15.45 -4.54
C ARG A 18 -2.35 15.88 -5.81
N ASP A 19 -2.03 15.23 -6.92
CA ASP A 19 -2.36 15.74 -8.25
C ASP A 19 -3.64 15.08 -8.81
N GLU A 20 -4.01 13.87 -8.34
CA GLU A 20 -5.16 13.11 -8.85
C GLU A 20 -6.34 12.99 -7.87
N LEU A 21 -6.15 13.24 -6.57
CA LEU A 21 -7.25 13.25 -5.61
C LEU A 21 -7.81 14.67 -5.42
N ALA A 22 -9.14 14.76 -5.41
CA ALA A 22 -9.83 15.96 -4.93
C ALA A 22 -9.62 16.12 -3.41
N GLU A 23 -9.89 17.31 -2.87
CA GLU A 23 -9.71 17.65 -1.44
C GLU A 23 -10.41 16.66 -0.50
N ASP A 24 -11.61 16.20 -0.86
CA ASP A 24 -12.38 15.16 -0.14
C ASP A 24 -12.44 13.84 -0.94
N GLY A 25 -11.48 13.62 -1.83
CA GLY A 25 -11.38 12.47 -2.71
C GLY A 25 -10.91 11.22 -1.97
N CYS A 26 -11.23 10.05 -2.54
CA CYS A 26 -10.75 8.77 -2.05
C CYS A 26 -10.04 8.02 -3.20
N GLY A 27 -8.81 7.59 -2.93
CA GLY A 27 -8.01 6.76 -3.83
C GLY A 27 -7.81 5.36 -3.25
N ALA A 28 -7.42 4.41 -4.10
CA ALA A 28 -7.15 3.04 -3.68
C ALA A 28 -5.84 2.52 -4.28
N PHE A 29 -5.04 1.88 -3.43
CA PHE A 29 -3.92 1.04 -3.86
C PHE A 29 -4.38 -0.42 -3.84
N LEU A 30 -4.30 -1.08 -4.99
CA LEU A 30 -4.72 -2.48 -5.12
C LEU A 30 -3.53 -3.40 -4.87
N ILE A 31 -3.63 -4.23 -3.83
CA ILE A 31 -2.59 -5.18 -3.42
C ILE A 31 -3.13 -6.60 -3.56
N TRP A 32 -2.33 -7.50 -4.14
CA TRP A 32 -2.67 -8.90 -4.22
C TRP A 32 -2.45 -9.61 -2.88
N GLY A 33 -3.40 -10.43 -2.47
CA GLY A 33 -3.30 -11.18 -1.23
C GLY A 33 -3.83 -10.37 -0.04
N ASP A 34 -2.97 -10.15 0.95
CA ASP A 34 -3.27 -9.32 2.11
C ASP A 34 -2.13 -8.30 2.34
N PRO A 35 -2.43 -7.01 2.55
CA PRO A 35 -1.41 -5.97 2.74
C PRO A 35 -0.48 -6.20 3.95
N SER A 36 -0.85 -7.03 4.92
CA SER A 36 0.01 -7.32 6.08
C SER A 36 1.16 -8.27 5.75
N LEU A 37 1.08 -9.02 4.65
CA LEU A 37 2.01 -10.10 4.32
C LEU A 37 2.90 -9.73 3.12
N TYR A 38 4.16 -9.45 3.41
CA TYR A 38 5.22 -9.17 2.42
C TYR A 38 5.03 -7.93 1.54
N ASP A 39 4.25 -6.94 1.97
CA ASP A 39 4.00 -5.76 1.15
C ASP A 39 4.82 -4.53 1.60
N SER A 40 5.48 -3.89 0.63
CA SER A 40 6.22 -2.64 0.84
C SER A 40 5.34 -1.39 0.74
N ALA A 41 4.12 -1.49 0.18
CA ALA A 41 3.30 -0.32 -0.10
C ALA A 41 2.88 0.40 1.19
N LEU A 42 2.48 -0.32 2.25
CA LEU A 42 2.18 0.31 3.55
C LEU A 42 3.38 1.09 4.11
N ARG A 43 4.60 0.53 3.99
CA ARG A 43 5.82 1.21 4.45
C ARG A 43 6.17 2.42 3.59
N ILE A 44 5.91 2.36 2.29
CA ILE A 44 6.11 3.50 1.38
C ILE A 44 5.08 4.60 1.67
N LEU A 45 3.81 4.27 1.87
CA LEU A 45 2.77 5.23 2.27
C LEU A 45 3.10 5.92 3.59
N GLU A 46 3.66 5.19 4.57
CA GLU A 46 4.15 5.81 5.81
C GLU A 46 5.32 6.77 5.55
N ARG A 47 6.21 6.49 4.58
CA ARG A 47 7.25 7.46 4.17
C ARG A 47 6.65 8.72 3.57
N VAL A 48 5.66 8.59 2.69
CA VAL A 48 4.95 9.75 2.11
C VAL A 48 4.34 10.60 3.22
N ARG A 49 3.65 9.97 4.19
CA ARG A 49 3.07 10.66 5.34
C ARG A 49 4.11 11.36 6.21
N ARG A 50 5.27 10.73 6.42
CA ARG A 50 6.40 11.34 7.15
C ARG A 50 7.05 12.52 6.43
N ARG A 51 6.95 12.62 5.11
CA ARG A 51 7.45 13.78 4.34
C ARG A 51 6.60 15.02 4.57
N GLY A 52 5.30 14.86 4.88
CA GLY A 52 4.40 15.94 5.27
C GLY A 52 3.99 16.88 4.14
N ASN A 53 4.24 16.50 2.88
CA ASN A 53 3.86 17.30 1.69
C ASN A 53 2.39 17.12 1.28
N VAL A 54 1.74 16.06 1.76
CA VAL A 54 0.33 15.72 1.53
C VAL A 54 -0.26 15.19 2.83
N ASP A 55 -1.55 15.46 3.07
CA ASP A 55 -2.30 14.91 4.20
C ASP A 55 -3.34 13.91 3.70
N PHE A 56 -3.43 12.76 4.35
CA PHE A 56 -4.39 11.71 4.02
C PHE A 56 -4.60 10.76 5.20
N ALA A 57 -5.80 10.20 5.27
CA ALA A 57 -6.12 9.07 6.15
C ALA A 57 -5.87 7.74 5.41
N LEU A 58 -5.33 6.75 6.12
CA LEU A 58 -5.08 5.42 5.57
C LEU A 58 -6.03 4.40 6.22
N GLU A 59 -6.84 3.74 5.39
CA GLU A 59 -7.65 2.59 5.77
C GLU A 59 -7.07 1.33 5.10
N VAL A 60 -6.87 0.27 5.88
CA VAL A 60 -6.36 -1.02 5.37
C VAL A 60 -7.48 -2.04 5.36
N ILE A 61 -7.82 -2.53 4.16
CA ILE A 61 -8.81 -3.58 3.96
C ILE A 61 -8.07 -4.92 3.82
N PRO A 62 -8.29 -5.90 4.71
CA PRO A 62 -7.62 -7.19 4.63
C PRO A 62 -8.13 -8.00 3.43
N GLY A 63 -7.29 -8.91 2.93
CA GLY A 63 -7.58 -9.79 1.82
C GLY A 63 -7.20 -11.25 2.08
N ILE A 64 -7.34 -12.10 1.07
CA ILE A 64 -7.01 -13.53 1.17
C ILE A 64 -5.59 -13.76 0.65
N THR A 65 -4.68 -14.11 1.56
CA THR A 65 -3.29 -14.46 1.20
C THR A 65 -3.22 -15.71 0.34
N ALA A 66 -2.14 -15.83 -0.45
CA ALA A 66 -1.85 -17.05 -1.20
C ALA A 66 -1.71 -18.29 -0.28
N VAL A 67 -1.23 -18.10 0.96
CA VAL A 67 -1.11 -19.18 1.95
C VAL A 67 -2.49 -19.68 2.37
N GLN A 68 -3.44 -18.78 2.67
CA GLN A 68 -4.82 -19.16 3.00
C GLN A 68 -5.48 -19.89 1.82
N ALA A 69 -5.32 -19.36 0.59
CA ALA A 69 -5.85 -19.99 -0.60
C ALA A 69 -5.26 -21.39 -0.84
N LEU A 70 -3.95 -21.56 -0.66
CA LEU A 70 -3.26 -22.84 -0.80
C LEU A 70 -3.74 -23.85 0.25
N ALA A 71 -3.76 -23.47 1.53
CA ALA A 71 -4.20 -24.35 2.61
C ALA A 71 -5.63 -24.84 2.40
N ALA A 72 -6.53 -23.94 1.98
CA ALA A 72 -7.92 -24.28 1.66
C ALA A 72 -8.01 -25.24 0.46
N SER A 73 -7.27 -24.98 -0.61
CA SER A 73 -7.26 -25.81 -1.83
C SER A 73 -6.77 -27.24 -1.56
N HIS A 74 -5.77 -27.38 -0.70
CA HIS A 74 -5.15 -28.67 -0.35
C HIS A 74 -5.77 -29.33 0.89
N LYS A 75 -6.83 -28.75 1.47
CA LYS A 75 -7.50 -29.25 2.69
C LYS A 75 -6.52 -29.51 3.83
N MET A 76 -5.57 -28.60 4.01
CA MET A 76 -4.58 -28.67 5.07
C MET A 76 -5.23 -28.31 6.42
N ALA A 77 -4.86 -29.04 7.48
CA ALA A 77 -5.32 -28.81 8.85
C ALA A 77 -4.28 -28.02 9.65
#